data_AF-A0A4R4UUD9-F1
#
_entry.id   AF-A0A4R4UUD9-F1
#
_cell.length_a   1.000
_cell.length_b   1.000
_cell.length_c   1.000
_cell.angle_alpha   90.00
_cell.angle_beta   90.00
_cell.angle_gamma   90.00
#
_symmetry.space_group_name_H-M   'P 1'
#
loop_
_entity.id
_entity.type
_entity.pdbx_description
1 polymer ?
#
loop_
_entity_poly.entity_id
_entity_poly.type
_entity_poly.pdbx_seq_one_letter_code
_entity_poly.pdbx_strand_id
1 'polypeptide(L)'
;MSKTDKTRPWWVRMADAPPMTCVPVHDHRFGPCTLPDEITADSANWRRGGCYWGAPGYHVLVRETRGGNREWYYFRRGERRRSRHQARRELRAYRARHDED
;
A
#
# COMPACT_ATOMS: atom_id res chain seq x y z
N MET A 1 -6.29 -26.49 2.92
CA MET A 1 -6.09 -25.05 2.66
C MET A 1 -5.04 -24.88 1.56
N SER A 2 -5.40 -24.28 0.43
CA SER A 2 -4.49 -24.08 -0.71
C SER A 2 -3.32 -23.17 -0.35
N LYS A 3 -2.11 -23.52 -0.83
CA LYS A 3 -0.84 -22.80 -0.58
C LYS A 3 -0.85 -21.37 -1.17
N THR A 4 -1.72 -21.09 -2.14
CA THR A 4 -1.82 -19.80 -2.83
C THR A 4 -2.55 -18.72 -2.06
N ASP A 5 -3.46 -19.09 -1.14
CA ASP A 5 -4.26 -18.13 -0.39
C ASP A 5 -3.41 -17.31 0.60
N LYS A 6 -2.41 -17.96 1.22
CA LYS A 6 -1.50 -17.32 2.18
C LYS A 6 -0.46 -16.39 1.55
N THR A 7 -0.24 -16.48 0.24
CA THR A 7 0.74 -15.65 -0.49
C THR A 7 0.12 -14.45 -1.18
N ARG A 8 -1.21 -14.32 -1.15
CA ARG A 8 -1.88 -13.16 -1.76
C ARG A 8 -1.47 -11.90 -0.99
N PRO A 9 -1.19 -10.79 -1.71
CA PRO A 9 -0.93 -9.52 -1.06
C PRO A 9 -2.04 -9.15 -0.10
N TRP A 10 -1.69 -8.53 1.02
CA TRP A 10 -2.67 -8.22 2.06
C TRP A 10 -3.87 -7.42 1.53
N TRP A 11 -3.63 -6.44 0.65
CA TRP A 11 -4.70 -5.63 0.05
C TRP A 11 -5.66 -6.47 -0.82
N VAL A 12 -5.16 -7.53 -1.48
CA VAL A 12 -6.00 -8.44 -2.27
C VAL A 12 -6.91 -9.22 -1.34
N ARG A 13 -6.37 -9.74 -0.23
CA ARG A 13 -7.16 -10.44 0.80
C ARG A 13 -8.21 -9.52 1.43
N MET A 14 -7.89 -8.24 1.62
CA MET A 14 -8.85 -7.23 2.08
C MET A 14 -9.99 -7.05 1.07
N ALA A 15 -9.67 -6.92 -0.23
CA ALA A 15 -10.65 -6.71 -1.29
C ALA A 15 -11.53 -7.94 -1.58
N ASP A 16 -11.01 -9.17 -1.43
CA ASP A 16 -11.75 -10.39 -1.75
C ASP A 16 -12.85 -10.71 -0.73
N ALA A 17 -12.65 -10.35 0.54
CA ALA A 17 -13.53 -10.77 1.63
C ALA A 17 -13.83 -9.68 2.70
N PRO A 18 -14.26 -8.45 2.34
CA PRO A 18 -14.91 -7.56 3.30
C PRO A 18 -16.24 -8.17 3.79
N PRO A 19 -16.60 -8.06 5.07
CA PRO A 19 -15.90 -7.40 6.18
C PRO A 19 -14.97 -8.34 6.99
N MET A 20 -14.77 -9.58 6.53
CA MET A 20 -14.01 -10.60 7.27
C MET A 20 -12.52 -10.26 7.39
N THR A 21 -11.96 -9.58 6.40
CA THR A 21 -10.53 -9.22 6.33
C THR A 21 -10.28 -7.74 6.58
N CYS A 22 -11.31 -6.88 6.51
CA CYS A 22 -11.20 -5.46 6.81
C CYS A 22 -12.55 -4.84 7.17
N VAL A 23 -12.53 -3.73 7.92
CA VAL A 23 -13.71 -2.95 8.29
C VAL A 23 -13.47 -1.46 8.04
N PRO A 24 -14.52 -0.70 7.67
CA PRO A 24 -14.38 0.75 7.53
C PRO A 24 -14.15 1.39 8.90
N VAL A 25 -13.12 2.22 9.01
CA VAL A 25 -12.84 3.06 10.18
C VAL A 25 -13.06 4.51 9.79
N HIS A 26 -13.97 5.19 10.48
CA HIS A 26 -14.31 6.57 10.18
C HIS A 26 -13.65 7.54 11.17
N ASP A 27 -12.84 8.46 10.65
CA ASP A 27 -12.33 9.63 11.38
C ASP A 27 -12.73 10.90 10.61
N HIS A 28 -13.83 11.52 11.05
CA HIS A 28 -14.39 12.73 10.44
C HIS A 28 -13.91 14.02 11.12
N ARG A 29 -12.86 13.96 11.95
CA ARG A 29 -12.37 15.15 12.67
C ARG A 29 -12.00 16.31 11.74
N PHE A 30 -11.61 16.01 10.50
CA PHE A 30 -11.09 17.00 9.54
C PHE A 30 -12.00 17.19 8.31
N GLY A 31 -13.28 16.82 8.39
CA GLY A 31 -14.25 17.10 7.32
C GLY A 31 -15.03 15.87 6.85
N PRO A 32 -15.44 15.83 5.57
CA PRO A 32 -16.29 14.76 5.04
C PRO A 32 -15.58 13.40 5.07
N CYS A 33 -16.35 12.33 4.91
CA CYS A 33 -15.82 10.97 4.84
C CYS A 33 -14.78 10.88 3.71
N THR A 34 -13.54 10.52 4.08
CA THR A 34 -12.45 10.31 3.11
C THR A 34 -12.23 8.83 2.81
N LEU A 35 -13.20 7.97 3.16
CA LEU A 35 -13.06 6.53 2.98
C LEU A 35 -13.14 6.22 1.49
N PRO A 36 -12.15 5.55 0.89
CA PRO A 36 -12.22 5.15 -0.49
C PRO A 36 -13.27 4.05 -0.68
N ASP A 37 -14.12 4.20 -1.71
CA ASP A 37 -15.16 3.23 -2.06
C ASP A 37 -14.58 1.86 -2.43
N GLU A 38 -13.39 1.85 -3.05
CA GLU A 38 -12.69 0.64 -3.45
C GLU A 38 -11.45 0.35 -2.60
N ILE A 39 -11.23 -0.93 -2.30
CA ILE A 39 -10.02 -1.43 -1.66
C ILE A 39 -8.98 -1.72 -2.74
N THR A 40 -7.97 -0.86 -2.81
CA THR A 40 -6.84 -0.94 -3.71
C THR A 40 -5.56 -1.06 -2.89
N ALA A 41 -4.42 -1.29 -3.54
CA ALA A 41 -3.12 -1.28 -2.87
C ALA A 41 -2.86 0.04 -2.10
N ASP A 42 -3.38 1.17 -2.58
CA ASP A 42 -3.20 2.50 -1.98
C ASP A 42 -4.18 2.82 -0.84
N SER A 43 -5.42 2.31 -0.92
CA SER A 43 -6.44 2.50 0.12
C SER A 43 -6.36 1.47 1.25
N ALA A 44 -5.73 0.32 1.02
CA ALA A 44 -5.44 -0.71 2.03
C ALA A 44 -4.30 -0.33 3.00
N ASN A 45 -3.74 0.88 2.88
CA ASN A 45 -2.75 1.39 3.81
C ASN A 45 -3.44 1.94 5.08
N TRP A 46 -2.89 1.64 6.26
CA TRP A 46 -3.35 2.23 7.52
C TRP A 46 -2.92 3.69 7.60
N ARG A 47 -3.70 4.56 6.95
CA ARG A 47 -3.50 6.00 7.01
C ARG A 47 -3.78 6.48 8.44
N ARG A 48 -2.87 7.29 9.00
CA ARG A 48 -3.02 7.89 10.35
C ARG A 48 -3.75 9.23 10.33
N GLY A 49 -4.74 9.39 9.45
CA GLY A 49 -5.55 10.61 9.37
C GLY A 49 -6.64 10.47 8.31
N GLY A 50 -7.90 10.67 8.73
CA GLY A 50 -9.09 10.46 7.91
C GLY A 50 -9.62 9.02 7.99
N CYS A 51 -10.69 8.74 7.25
CA CYS A 51 -11.30 7.41 7.20
C CYS A 51 -10.42 6.44 6.39
N TYR A 52 -10.33 5.18 6.83
CA TYR A 52 -9.50 4.16 6.19
C TYR A 52 -10.04 2.74 6.42
N TRP A 53 -9.53 1.77 5.65
CA TRP A 53 -9.83 0.35 5.83
C TRP A 53 -8.94 -0.25 6.93
N GLY A 54 -9.53 -0.54 8.07
CA GLY A 54 -8.86 -1.10 9.25
C GLY A 54 -8.96 -2.62 9.32
N ALA A 55 -8.17 -3.22 10.23
CA ALA A 55 -8.26 -4.66 10.51
C ALA A 55 -9.52 -4.98 11.35
N PRO A 56 -10.17 -6.14 11.13
CA PRO A 56 -11.30 -6.56 11.93
C PRO A 56 -10.82 -7.05 13.31
N GLY A 57 -10.92 -6.19 14.33
CA GLY A 57 -10.71 -6.53 15.74
C GLY A 57 -9.29 -6.94 16.18
N TYR A 58 -9.10 -7.07 17.49
CA TYR A 58 -7.80 -7.28 18.16
C TYR A 58 -7.10 -8.61 17.79
N HIS A 59 -7.86 -9.65 17.42
CA HIS A 59 -7.31 -10.98 17.14
C HIS A 59 -6.59 -11.10 15.78
N VAL A 60 -6.96 -10.30 14.78
CA VAL A 60 -6.29 -10.26 13.46
C VAL A 60 -5.01 -9.41 13.53
N LEU A 61 -4.96 -8.45 14.45
CA LEU A 61 -3.88 -7.46 14.61
C LEU A 61 -2.52 -8.02 15.07
N VAL A 62 -2.45 -9.18 15.72
CA VAL A 62 -1.16 -9.67 16.28
C VAL A 62 -0.44 -10.66 15.36
N ARG A 63 -1.18 -11.42 14.54
CA ARG A 63 -0.59 -12.50 13.73
C ARG A 63 -0.32 -12.12 12.28
N GLU A 64 -1.16 -11.30 11.64
CA GLU A 64 -1.06 -11.01 10.20
C GLU A 64 -0.35 -9.67 9.89
N THR A 65 -0.36 -8.72 10.82
CA THR A 65 0.20 -7.36 10.66
C THR A 65 1.73 -7.32 10.55
N ARG A 66 2.43 -8.28 11.15
CA ARG A 66 3.89 -8.41 10.99
C ARG A 66 4.27 -8.73 9.53
N GLY A 67 3.40 -9.43 8.80
CA GLY A 67 3.59 -9.73 7.38
C GLY A 67 3.33 -8.51 6.49
N GLY A 68 2.21 -7.82 6.69
CA GLY A 68 1.81 -6.67 5.87
C GLY A 68 2.81 -5.53 5.89
N ASN A 69 3.38 -5.19 7.06
CA ASN A 69 4.44 -4.18 7.17
C ASN A 69 5.70 -4.54 6.38
N ARG A 70 6.09 -5.82 6.41
CA ARG A 70 7.24 -6.33 5.66
C ARG A 70 6.98 -6.28 4.16
N GLU A 71 5.77 -6.63 3.73
CA GLU A 71 5.34 -6.55 2.34
C GLU A 71 5.35 -5.10 1.82
N TRP A 72 4.76 -4.19 2.57
CA TRP A 72 4.76 -2.75 2.26
C TRP A 72 6.17 -2.17 2.16
N TYR A 73 7.07 -2.62 3.05
CA TYR A 73 8.47 -2.23 2.99
C TYR A 73 9.15 -2.70 1.68
N TYR A 74 8.83 -3.90 1.18
CA TYR A 74 9.33 -4.37 -0.11
C TYR A 74 8.76 -3.57 -1.29
N PHE A 75 7.45 -3.26 -1.30
CA PHE A 75 6.85 -2.44 -2.35
C PHE A 75 7.49 -1.05 -2.43
N ARG A 76 7.57 -0.33 -1.30
CA ARG A 76 8.23 1.00 -1.26
C ARG A 76 9.70 0.94 -1.65
N ARG A 77 10.41 -0.11 -1.27
CA ARG A 77 11.80 -0.30 -1.67
C ARG A 77 11.91 -0.49 -3.19
N GLY A 78 11.00 -1.24 -3.80
CA GLY A 78 10.92 -1.42 -5.25
C GLY A 78 10.66 -0.11 -5.99
N GLU A 79 9.68 0.67 -5.54
CA GLU A 79 9.36 1.99 -6.10
C GLU A 79 10.53 2.96 -6.01
N ARG A 80 11.17 3.07 -4.84
CA ARG A 80 12.36 3.92 -4.66
C ARG A 80 13.50 3.50 -5.57
N ARG A 81 13.69 2.20 -5.82
CA ARG A 81 14.68 1.72 -6.80
C ARG A 81 14.32 2.19 -8.20
N ARG A 82 13.07 1.99 -8.64
CA ARG A 82 12.59 2.44 -9.96
C ARG A 82 12.79 3.95 -10.15
N SER A 83 12.36 4.75 -9.19
CA SER A 83 12.54 6.21 -9.20
C SER A 83 14.01 6.62 -9.31
N ARG A 84 14.92 6.01 -8.54
CA ARG A 84 16.36 6.30 -8.66
C ARG A 84 16.94 5.88 -10.02
N HIS A 85 16.48 4.77 -10.59
CA HIS A 85 16.92 4.34 -11.92
C HIS A 85 16.43 5.29 -13.01
N GLN A 86 15.19 5.77 -12.90
CA GLN A 86 14.64 6.79 -13.78
C GLN A 86 15.45 8.08 -13.71
N ALA A 87 15.67 8.64 -12.51
CA ALA A 87 16.47 9.85 -12.34
C ALA A 87 17.90 9.72 -12.90
N ARG A 88 18.53 8.54 -12.77
CA ARG A 88 19.85 8.28 -13.37
C ARG A 88 19.80 8.24 -14.90
N ARG A 89 18.73 7.70 -15.49
CA ARG A 89 18.54 7.70 -16.95
C ARG A 89 18.34 9.12 -17.46
N GLU A 90 17.50 9.89 -16.80
CA GLU A 90 17.24 11.29 -17.12
C GLU A 90 18.52 12.13 -17.02
N LEU A 91 19.32 11.95 -15.97
CA LEU A 91 20.60 12.63 -15.81
C LEU A 91 21.61 12.28 -16.91
N ARG A 92 21.68 11.00 -17.32
CA ARG A 92 22.54 10.57 -18.43
C ARG A 92 22.08 11.18 -19.76
N ALA A 93 20.78 11.18 -20.00
CA ALA A 93 20.21 11.79 -21.20
C ALA A 93 20.44 13.31 -21.24
N TYR A 94 20.35 13.99 -20.10
CA TYR A 94 20.67 15.41 -19.98
C TYR A 94 22.14 15.70 -20.29
N ARG A 95 23.06 14.92 -19.73
CA ARG A 95 24.50 15.07 -20.00
C ARG A 95 24.84 14.82 -21.46
N ALA A 96 24.31 13.74 -22.05
CA ALA A 96 24.53 13.43 -23.46
C ALA A 96 24.08 14.56 -24.40
N ARG A 97 22.94 15.21 -24.10
CA ARG A 97 22.47 16.38 -24.87
C ARG A 97 23.34 17.63 -24.70
N HIS A 98 24.03 17.76 -23.57
CA HIS A 98 24.87 18.92 -23.26
C HIS A 98 26.32 18.75 -23.69
N ASP A 99 26.77 17.53 -23.97
CA ASP A 99 28.11 17.24 -24.50
C ASP A 99 28.16 17.37 -26.04
N GLU A 100 27.01 17.52 -26.72
CA GLU A 100 26.88 17.68 -28.18
C GLU A 100 26.77 19.16 -28.64
N ASP A 101 26.65 20.12 -27.72
CA ASP A 101 26.71 21.59 -27.93
C ASP A 101 28.10 22.14 -27.62
#